data_AF-A0A5C6YVZ5-F1
#
_entry.id   AF-A0A5C6YVZ5-F1
#
_cell.length_a   1.000
_cell.length_b   1.000
_cell.length_c   1.000
_cell.angle_alpha   90.00
_cell.angle_beta   90.00
_cell.angle_gamma   90.00
#
_symmetry.space_group_name_H-M   'P 1'
#
loop_
_entity.id
_entity.type
_entity.pdbx_description
1 polymer ?
#
loop_
_entity_poly.entity_id
_entity_poly.type
_entity_poly.pdbx_seq_one_letter_code
_entity_poly.pdbx_strand_id
1 'polypeptide(L)'
;MKKNLFYLIAITLIACTEKQKSDSDFEKDFGMYTVLLNDIDYHAFYIEKQIEFELSNLNTPDSELQTVDSITKLYIANIDKILTEFQSDLLINDSTITDNQKILMSSDRVSEYFFKNDSVSSKGENFKKMTNEYSSELLKYVKYPIYQRRVIGGLKTDFIENRDNSKNERLSYIFYNTPLIGAITYLKLLKKNALEYEFQIVAKKTSCQHQL
;
A
#
# COMPACT_ATOMS: atom_id res chain seq x y z
N MET A 1 -43.26 -25.76 -28.96
CA MET A 1 -42.27 -24.72 -28.59
C MET A 1 -41.99 -24.58 -27.08
N LYS A 2 -42.92 -24.91 -26.17
CA LYS A 2 -42.69 -24.78 -24.70
C LYS A 2 -41.63 -25.72 -24.10
N LYS A 3 -41.39 -26.90 -24.70
CA LYS A 3 -40.39 -27.88 -24.19
C LYS A 3 -38.94 -27.44 -24.43
N ASN A 4 -38.65 -26.70 -25.50
CA ASN A 4 -37.28 -26.26 -25.80
C ASN A 4 -36.84 -25.03 -24.96
N LEU A 5 -37.79 -24.26 -24.43
CA LEU A 5 -37.51 -23.12 -23.54
C LEU A 5 -37.04 -23.59 -22.15
N PHE A 6 -37.55 -24.74 -21.68
CA PHE A 6 -37.17 -25.32 -20.38
C PHE A 6 -35.72 -25.83 -20.36
N TYR A 7 -35.25 -26.42 -21.47
CA TYR A 7 -33.86 -26.87 -21.60
C TYR A 7 -32.88 -25.69 -21.65
N LEU A 8 -33.24 -24.58 -22.29
CA LEU A 8 -32.38 -23.39 -22.32
C LEU A 8 -32.22 -22.77 -20.93
N ILE A 9 -33.31 -22.69 -20.15
CA ILE A 9 -33.28 -22.14 -18.78
C ILE A 9 -32.47 -23.06 -17.84
N ALA A 10 -32.58 -24.38 -17.99
CA ALA A 10 -31.79 -25.34 -17.21
C ALA A 10 -30.28 -25.26 -17.53
N ILE A 11 -29.89 -25.05 -18.79
CA ILE A 11 -28.49 -24.90 -19.19
C ILE A 11 -27.91 -23.56 -18.68
N THR A 12 -28.70 -22.49 -18.66
CA THR A 12 -28.26 -21.20 -18.09
C THR A 12 -28.14 -21.23 -16.57
N LEU A 13 -28.94 -22.05 -15.86
CA LEU A 13 -28.84 -22.20 -14.40
C LEU A 13 -27.59 -23.00 -13.98
N ILE A 14 -27.13 -23.95 -14.79
CA ILE A 14 -25.88 -24.71 -14.52
C ILE A 14 -24.64 -23.87 -14.88
N ALA A 15 -24.75 -22.95 -15.85
CA ALA A 15 -23.64 -22.05 -16.19
C ALA A 15 -23.39 -20.93 -15.14
N CYS A 16 -24.31 -20.75 -14.18
CA CYS A 16 -24.19 -19.81 -13.06
C CYS A 16 -23.87 -20.51 -11.72
N THR A 17 -23.38 -21.75 -11.72
CA THR A 17 -22.62 -22.20 -10.55
C THR A 17 -21.25 -21.54 -10.62
N GLU A 18 -21.05 -20.48 -9.85
CA GLU A 18 -19.72 -19.98 -9.50
C GLU A 18 -18.82 -21.19 -9.30
N LYS A 19 -17.77 -21.28 -10.12
CA LYS A 19 -16.75 -22.31 -9.98
C LYS A 19 -16.18 -22.08 -8.58
N GLN A 20 -16.63 -22.89 -7.62
CA GLN A 20 -16.18 -22.83 -6.25
C GLN A 20 -14.65 -22.99 -6.33
N LYS A 21 -13.91 -21.90 -6.09
CA LYS A 21 -12.44 -21.91 -6.15
C LYS A 21 -12.00 -23.06 -5.26
N SER A 22 -11.28 -24.04 -5.82
CA SER A 22 -10.78 -25.14 -5.02
C SER A 22 -9.74 -24.61 -4.05
N ASP A 23 -9.60 -25.25 -2.88
CA ASP A 23 -8.59 -24.92 -1.88
C ASP A 23 -7.17 -24.87 -2.47
N SER A 24 -6.92 -25.59 -3.57
CA SER A 24 -5.64 -25.57 -4.31
C SER A 24 -5.35 -24.27 -5.08
N ASP A 25 -6.39 -23.55 -5.53
CA ASP A 25 -6.22 -22.24 -6.17
C ASP A 25 -6.09 -21.14 -5.09
N PHE A 26 -6.66 -21.39 -3.91
CA PHE A 26 -6.60 -20.52 -2.74
C PHE A 26 -5.20 -20.40 -2.13
N GLU A 27 -4.50 -21.52 -1.94
CA GLU A 27 -3.12 -21.51 -1.42
C GLU A 27 -2.13 -20.81 -2.36
N LYS A 28 -2.35 -20.90 -3.67
CA LYS A 28 -1.49 -20.29 -4.69
C LYS A 28 -1.60 -18.77 -4.73
N ASP A 29 -2.84 -18.25 -4.71
CA ASP A 29 -3.09 -16.80 -4.68
C ASP A 29 -2.48 -16.18 -3.39
N PHE A 30 -2.61 -16.87 -2.25
CA PHE A 30 -2.05 -16.42 -0.98
C PHE A 30 -0.51 -16.49 -0.93
N GLY A 31 0.09 -17.57 -1.44
CA GLY A 31 1.54 -17.73 -1.51
C GLY A 31 2.22 -16.61 -2.31
N MET A 32 1.57 -16.11 -3.37
CA MET A 32 2.08 -14.97 -4.14
C MET A 32 2.15 -13.68 -3.30
N TYR A 33 1.13 -13.40 -2.50
CA TYR A 33 1.15 -12.24 -1.61
C TYR A 33 2.26 -12.36 -0.57
N THR A 34 2.49 -13.55 -0.01
CA THR A 34 3.59 -13.77 0.94
C THR A 34 4.95 -13.49 0.31
N VAL A 35 5.21 -13.99 -0.90
CA VAL A 35 6.46 -13.71 -1.62
C VAL A 35 6.61 -12.21 -1.88
N LEU A 36 5.57 -11.57 -2.41
CA LEU A 36 5.58 -10.14 -2.70
C LEU A 36 5.82 -9.29 -1.45
N LEU A 37 5.20 -9.64 -0.32
CA LEU A 37 5.38 -8.94 0.95
C LEU A 37 6.82 -9.06 1.46
N ASN A 38 7.40 -10.26 1.39
CA ASN A 38 8.79 -10.49 1.76
C ASN A 38 9.74 -9.68 0.88
N ASP A 39 9.51 -9.65 -0.43
CA ASP A 39 10.30 -8.85 -1.37
C ASP A 39 10.20 -7.35 -1.02
N ILE A 40 8.99 -6.84 -0.79
CA ILE A 40 8.80 -5.43 -0.42
C ILE A 40 9.54 -5.10 0.89
N ASP A 41 9.42 -5.94 1.91
CA ASP A 41 10.08 -5.73 3.20
C ASP A 41 11.61 -5.80 3.08
N TYR A 42 12.13 -6.76 2.32
CA TYR A 42 13.56 -6.88 2.05
C TYR A 42 14.08 -5.64 1.32
N HIS A 43 13.41 -5.21 0.25
CA HIS A 43 13.78 -3.99 -0.47
C HIS A 43 13.74 -2.75 0.42
N ALA A 44 12.69 -2.59 1.24
CA ALA A 44 12.59 -1.48 2.17
C ALA A 44 13.75 -1.46 3.16
N PHE A 45 14.10 -2.61 3.75
CA PHE A 45 15.23 -2.75 4.66
C PHE A 45 16.56 -2.28 4.03
N TYR A 46 16.86 -2.72 2.81
CA TYR A 46 18.12 -2.32 2.15
C TYR A 46 18.16 -0.83 1.82
N ILE A 47 17.04 -0.24 1.39
CA ILE A 47 16.99 1.20 1.11
C ILE A 47 17.21 1.99 2.40
N GLU A 48 16.58 1.59 3.50
CA GLU A 48 16.80 2.20 4.82
C GLU A 48 18.28 2.12 5.23
N LYS A 49 18.93 0.96 5.05
CA LYS A 49 20.38 0.81 5.33
C LYS A 49 21.25 1.66 4.42
N GLN A 50 20.87 1.84 3.16
CA GLN A 50 21.57 2.75 2.25
C GLN A 50 21.44 4.20 2.70
N ILE A 51 20.24 4.64 3.10
CA ILE A 51 20.02 5.98 3.65
C ILE A 51 20.88 6.20 4.90
N GLU A 52 20.83 5.28 5.87
CA GLU A 52 21.65 5.35 7.09
C GLU A 52 23.15 5.48 6.76
N PHE A 53 23.64 4.66 5.83
CA PHE A 53 25.03 4.71 5.39
C PHE A 53 25.39 6.05 4.76
N GLU A 54 24.62 6.53 3.79
CA GLU A 54 24.85 7.80 3.10
C GLU A 54 24.84 8.99 4.07
N LEU A 55 23.88 9.03 5.01
CA LEU A 55 23.80 10.08 6.02
C LEU A 55 24.99 10.03 6.99
N SER A 56 25.46 8.84 7.35
CA SER A 56 26.62 8.67 8.25
C SER A 56 27.95 9.10 7.63
N ASN A 57 28.06 9.07 6.30
CA ASN A 57 29.26 9.45 5.55
C ASN A 57 29.34 10.95 5.25
N LEU A 58 28.36 11.75 5.69
CA LEU A 58 28.42 13.20 5.54
C LEU A 58 29.53 13.78 6.42
N ASN A 59 30.47 14.49 5.82
CA ASN A 59 31.54 15.20 6.54
C ASN A 59 30.98 16.20 7.57
N THR A 60 29.81 16.77 7.30
CA THR A 60 29.07 17.66 8.20
C THR A 60 27.58 17.35 8.15
N PRO A 61 26.86 17.40 9.30
CA PRO A 61 25.42 17.22 9.31
C PRO A 61 24.69 18.17 8.36
N ASP A 62 23.84 17.62 7.49
CA ASP A 62 23.04 18.40 6.54
C ASP A 62 21.59 18.54 7.05
N SER A 63 21.18 19.75 7.40
CA SER A 63 19.87 20.02 8.01
C SER A 63 18.68 19.71 7.09
N GLU A 64 18.84 19.82 5.77
CA GLU A 64 17.79 19.42 4.83
C GLU A 64 17.63 17.90 4.83
N LEU A 65 18.74 17.15 4.77
CA LEU A 65 18.69 15.70 4.78
C LEU A 65 18.14 15.15 6.10
N GLN A 66 18.52 15.75 7.23
CA GLN A 66 17.94 15.41 8.55
C GLN A 66 16.44 15.68 8.61
N THR A 67 15.98 16.76 7.98
CA THR A 67 14.55 17.07 7.91
C THR A 67 13.82 16.03 7.07
N VAL A 68 14.37 15.66 5.91
CA VAL A 68 13.80 14.63 5.02
C VAL A 68 13.72 13.26 5.72
N ASP A 69 14.78 12.84 6.42
CA ASP A 69 14.81 11.62 7.21
C ASP A 69 13.74 11.64 8.31
N SER A 70 13.65 12.75 9.04
CA SER A 70 12.68 12.92 10.13
C SER A 70 11.22 12.83 9.65
N ILE A 71 10.87 13.53 8.56
CA ILE A 71 9.49 13.49 8.03
C ILE A 71 9.16 12.12 7.42
N THR A 72 10.13 11.43 6.81
CA THR A 72 9.94 10.11 6.23
C THR A 72 9.74 9.06 7.31
N LYS A 73 10.57 9.06 8.36
CA LYS A 73 10.39 8.20 9.54
C LYS A 73 9.04 8.42 10.23
N LEU A 74 8.61 9.67 10.37
CA LEU A 74 7.30 9.98 10.95
C LEU A 74 6.15 9.39 10.10
N TYR A 75 6.21 9.54 8.78
CA TYR A 75 5.22 8.98 7.88
C TYR A 75 5.18 7.45 7.94
N ILE A 76 6.35 6.81 7.87
CA ILE A 76 6.51 5.35 7.98
C ILE A 76 5.98 4.83 9.32
N ALA A 77 6.31 5.49 10.43
CA ALA A 77 5.84 5.11 11.75
C ALA A 77 4.31 5.19 11.87
N ASN A 78 3.67 6.13 11.18
CA ASN A 78 2.21 6.18 11.14
C ASN A 78 1.63 5.03 10.30
N ILE A 79 2.25 4.66 9.16
CA ILE A 79 1.85 3.46 8.42
C ILE A 79 2.01 2.21 9.28
N ASP A 80 3.09 2.10 10.06
CA ASP A 80 3.32 0.94 10.91
C ASP A 80 2.28 0.76 12.01
N LYS A 81 1.71 1.85 12.52
CA LYS A 81 0.56 1.78 13.44
C LYS A 81 -0.66 1.17 12.76
N ILE A 82 -0.95 1.56 11.52
CA ILE A 82 -2.06 0.98 10.73
C ILE A 82 -1.81 -0.50 10.49
N LEU A 83 -0.60 -0.87 10.07
CA LEU A 83 -0.22 -2.27 9.85
C LEU A 83 -0.35 -3.10 11.12
N THR A 84 0.04 -2.56 12.27
CA THR A 84 -0.11 -3.23 13.57
C THR A 84 -1.58 -3.47 13.91
N GLU A 85 -2.45 -2.48 13.68
CA GLU A 85 -3.91 -2.66 13.85
C GLU A 85 -4.47 -3.70 12.88
N PHE A 86 -4.02 -3.70 11.62
CA PHE A 86 -4.48 -4.65 10.60
C PHE A 86 -4.08 -6.09 10.92
N GLN A 87 -2.90 -6.25 11.52
CA GLN A 87 -2.34 -7.55 11.90
C GLN A 87 -2.76 -7.98 13.30
N SER A 88 -3.61 -7.21 14.00
CA SER A 88 -4.15 -7.63 15.29
C SER A 88 -4.87 -8.98 15.15
N ASP A 89 -4.74 -9.84 16.14
CA ASP A 89 -5.39 -11.16 16.17
C ASP A 89 -4.94 -12.16 15.11
N LEU A 90 -3.93 -11.84 14.28
CA LEU A 90 -3.23 -12.85 13.49
C LEU A 90 -2.34 -13.66 14.43
N LEU A 91 -2.55 -14.98 14.47
CA LEU A 91 -1.87 -15.87 15.40
C LEU A 91 -0.63 -16.49 14.75
N ILE A 92 0.49 -16.52 15.46
CA ILE A 92 1.75 -17.10 14.94
C ILE A 92 1.85 -18.54 15.42
N ASN A 93 1.03 -19.43 14.85
CA ASN A 93 1.20 -20.87 15.04
C ASN A 93 0.68 -21.67 13.82
N ASP A 94 1.26 -22.84 13.56
CA ASP A 94 0.94 -23.65 12.38
C ASP A 94 -0.53 -24.11 12.34
N SER A 95 -1.14 -24.29 13.52
CA SER A 95 -2.55 -24.69 13.65
C SER A 95 -3.56 -23.61 13.25
N THR A 96 -3.14 -22.35 13.06
CA THR A 96 -4.04 -21.21 12.77
C THR A 96 -3.89 -20.67 11.36
N ILE A 97 -3.09 -21.33 10.50
CA ILE A 97 -2.82 -20.89 9.12
C ILE A 97 -4.13 -20.66 8.34
N THR A 98 -5.06 -21.62 8.37
CA THR A 98 -6.35 -21.50 7.66
C THR A 98 -7.19 -20.33 8.17
N ASP A 99 -7.19 -20.06 9.47
CA ASP A 99 -7.99 -18.98 10.05
C ASP A 99 -7.36 -17.60 9.80
N ASN A 100 -6.04 -17.49 9.88
CA ASN A 100 -5.32 -16.29 9.45
C ASN A 100 -5.57 -15.99 7.97
N GLN A 101 -5.58 -17.01 7.11
CA GLN A 101 -5.88 -16.83 5.69
C GLN A 101 -7.30 -16.28 5.47
N LYS A 102 -8.30 -16.77 6.19
CA LYS A 102 -9.67 -16.22 6.14
C LYS A 102 -9.70 -14.75 6.55
N ILE A 103 -9.03 -14.40 7.64
CA ILE A 103 -8.94 -13.01 8.12
C ILE A 103 -8.29 -12.11 7.06
N LEU A 104 -7.16 -12.56 6.50
CA LEU A 104 -6.40 -11.83 5.49
C LEU A 104 -7.15 -11.64 4.16
N MET A 105 -8.10 -12.52 3.86
CA MET A 105 -8.95 -12.42 2.67
C MET A 105 -10.19 -11.57 2.88
N SER A 106 -10.62 -11.36 4.14
CA SER A 106 -11.74 -10.48 4.44
C SER A 106 -11.37 -9.02 4.17
N SER A 107 -12.34 -8.25 3.68
CA SER A 107 -12.25 -6.79 3.56
C SER A 107 -12.75 -6.05 4.80
N ASP A 108 -13.38 -6.73 5.76
CA ASP A 108 -14.17 -6.09 6.84
C ASP A 108 -13.32 -5.12 7.65
N ARG A 109 -12.12 -5.54 8.07
CA ARG A 109 -11.19 -4.68 8.83
C ARG A 109 -10.76 -3.44 8.06
N VAL A 110 -10.48 -3.59 6.76
CA VAL A 110 -10.07 -2.48 5.90
C VAL A 110 -11.24 -1.52 5.72
N SER A 111 -12.42 -2.07 5.47
CA SER A 111 -13.66 -1.32 5.31
C SER A 111 -14.02 -0.54 6.58
N GLU A 112 -13.97 -1.17 7.75
CA GLU A 112 -14.22 -0.54 9.05
C GLU A 112 -13.16 0.51 9.42
N TYR A 113 -11.91 0.29 9.03
CA TYR A 113 -10.84 1.24 9.30
C TYR A 113 -11.00 2.49 8.44
N PHE A 114 -11.16 2.36 7.13
CA PHE A 114 -11.15 3.50 6.21
C PHE A 114 -12.52 4.11 5.96
N PHE A 115 -13.61 3.39 6.22
CA PHE A 115 -14.97 3.80 5.88
C PHE A 115 -15.97 3.58 7.02
N LYS A 116 -17.04 4.36 7.02
CA LYS A 116 -18.21 4.24 7.89
C LYS A 116 -19.45 4.56 7.08
N ASN A 117 -20.35 3.59 6.90
CA ASN A 117 -21.60 3.75 6.13
C ASN A 117 -21.37 4.40 4.76
N ASP A 118 -20.45 3.83 3.96
CA ASP A 118 -20.07 4.30 2.62
C ASP A 118 -19.40 5.69 2.53
N SER A 119 -19.10 6.31 3.67
CA SER A 119 -18.30 7.54 3.77
C SER A 119 -16.92 7.28 4.35
N VAL A 120 -15.94 8.14 4.07
CA VAL A 120 -14.60 8.02 4.68
C VAL A 120 -14.68 8.21 6.19
N SER A 121 -14.07 7.29 6.93
CA SER A 121 -14.01 7.34 8.39
C SER A 121 -13.05 8.43 8.87
N SER A 122 -13.07 8.75 10.18
CA SER A 122 -12.06 9.64 10.77
C SER A 122 -10.63 9.12 10.63
N LYS A 123 -10.43 7.79 10.70
CA LYS A 123 -9.12 7.17 10.47
C LYS A 123 -8.71 7.28 9.00
N GLY A 124 -9.65 7.14 8.07
CA GLY A 124 -9.41 7.35 6.65
C GLY A 124 -9.06 8.79 6.31
N GLU A 125 -9.74 9.77 6.90
CA GLU A 125 -9.38 11.19 6.76
C GLU A 125 -8.01 11.49 7.36
N ASN A 126 -7.68 10.88 8.51
CA ASN A 126 -6.35 11.01 9.10
C ASN A 126 -5.25 10.44 8.18
N PHE A 127 -5.50 9.28 7.55
CA PHE A 127 -4.58 8.70 6.57
C PHE A 127 -4.36 9.62 5.36
N LYS A 128 -5.44 10.20 4.82
CA LYS A 128 -5.36 11.18 3.73
C LYS A 128 -4.52 12.39 4.13
N LYS A 129 -4.84 12.96 5.30
CA LYS A 129 -4.14 14.12 5.85
C LYS A 129 -2.63 13.87 6.00
N MET A 130 -2.22 12.80 6.69
CA MET A 130 -0.80 12.53 6.92
C MET A 130 -0.04 12.24 5.62
N THR A 131 -0.68 11.60 4.63
CA THR A 131 -0.07 11.35 3.32
C THR A 131 0.12 12.65 2.53
N ASN A 132 -0.87 13.55 2.56
CA ASN A 132 -0.78 14.86 1.91
C ASN A 132 0.25 15.77 2.57
N GLU A 133 0.33 15.77 3.90
CA GLU A 133 1.33 16.50 4.66
C GLU A 133 2.73 16.00 4.31
N TYR A 134 2.96 14.68 4.34
CA TYR A 134 4.24 14.09 3.94
C TYR A 134 4.60 14.45 2.50
N SER A 135 3.68 14.30 1.54
CA SER A 135 3.91 14.66 0.15
C SER A 135 4.27 16.14 -0.01
N SER A 136 3.58 17.03 0.70
CA SER A 136 3.80 18.48 0.62
C SER A 136 5.16 18.89 1.19
N GLU A 137 5.55 18.31 2.32
CA GLU A 137 6.85 18.54 2.93
C GLU A 137 7.99 18.01 2.06
N LEU A 138 7.86 16.79 1.56
CA LEU A 138 8.87 16.14 0.72
C LEU A 138 9.12 16.90 -0.59
N LEU A 139 8.05 17.42 -1.23
CA LEU A 139 8.15 18.16 -2.49
C LEU A 139 9.01 19.43 -2.42
N LYS A 140 9.22 19.99 -1.22
CA LYS A 140 10.13 21.14 -1.02
C LYS A 140 11.59 20.80 -1.36
N TYR A 141 11.96 19.51 -1.28
CA TYR A 141 13.33 19.02 -1.48
C TYR A 141 13.54 18.37 -2.86
N VAL A 142 12.45 18.04 -3.57
CA VAL A 142 12.51 17.38 -4.87
C VAL A 142 12.58 18.41 -5.99
N LYS A 143 13.77 18.59 -6.58
CA LYS A 143 14.03 19.64 -7.59
C LYS A 143 13.65 19.27 -9.02
N TYR A 144 13.71 17.98 -9.40
CA TYR A 144 13.47 17.60 -10.80
C TYR A 144 12.00 17.30 -11.07
N PRO A 145 11.41 17.82 -12.17
CA PRO A 145 9.99 17.66 -12.47
C PRO A 145 9.50 16.21 -12.53
N ILE A 146 10.31 15.30 -13.09
CA ILE A 146 9.94 13.88 -13.19
C ILE A 146 9.80 13.22 -11.81
N TYR A 147 10.67 13.60 -10.87
CA TYR A 147 10.62 13.08 -9.51
C TYR A 147 9.51 13.72 -8.69
N GLN A 148 9.21 15.00 -8.91
CA GLN A 148 8.02 15.64 -8.33
C GLN A 148 6.74 14.90 -8.78
N ARG A 149 6.62 14.60 -10.08
CA ARG A 149 5.49 13.82 -10.61
C ARG A 149 5.40 12.44 -10.00
N ARG A 150 6.53 11.77 -9.75
CA ARG A 150 6.57 10.46 -9.08
C ARG A 150 6.03 10.56 -7.66
N VAL A 151 6.51 11.53 -6.86
CA VAL A 151 6.01 11.77 -5.49
C VAL A 151 4.52 12.06 -5.49
N ILE A 152 4.08 13.01 -6.33
CA ILE A 152 2.66 13.38 -6.47
C ILE A 152 1.83 12.16 -6.87
N GLY A 153 2.24 11.40 -7.89
CA GLY A 153 1.49 10.25 -8.39
C GLY A 153 1.41 9.09 -7.38
N GLY A 154 2.49 8.87 -6.62
CA GLY A 154 2.57 7.82 -5.62
C GLY A 154 1.84 8.14 -4.32
N LEU A 155 1.82 9.41 -3.90
CA LEU A 155 1.21 9.88 -2.64
C LEU A 155 -0.11 10.64 -2.83
N LYS A 156 -0.64 10.72 -4.05
CA LYS A 156 -1.95 11.33 -4.31
C LYS A 156 -3.01 10.66 -3.43
N THR A 157 -3.88 11.47 -2.83
CA THR A 157 -5.06 10.98 -2.09
C THR A 157 -6.39 11.51 -2.64
N ASP A 158 -6.34 12.48 -3.56
CA ASP A 158 -7.52 13.03 -4.25
C ASP A 158 -8.13 12.02 -5.24
N PHE A 159 -9.13 12.45 -6.00
CA PHE A 159 -9.83 11.63 -6.98
C PHE A 159 -8.92 11.00 -8.06
N ILE A 160 -9.24 9.75 -8.41
CA ILE A 160 -8.80 9.04 -9.61
C ILE A 160 -9.94 9.05 -10.62
N GLU A 161 -9.59 9.23 -11.89
CA GLU A 161 -10.51 9.07 -13.00
C GLU A 161 -10.44 7.61 -13.50
N ASN A 162 -11.58 6.94 -13.51
CA ASN A 162 -11.72 5.59 -14.03
C ASN A 162 -11.78 5.58 -15.55
N ARG A 163 -11.77 4.38 -16.15
CA ARG A 163 -11.88 4.19 -17.61
C ARG A 163 -13.19 4.74 -18.20
N ASP A 164 -14.22 4.90 -17.39
CA ASP A 164 -15.52 5.47 -17.75
C ASP A 164 -15.62 6.98 -17.46
N ASN A 165 -14.50 7.63 -17.14
CA ASN A 165 -14.39 9.04 -16.73
C ASN A 165 -15.12 9.38 -15.41
N SER A 166 -15.57 8.38 -14.64
CA SER A 166 -16.08 8.63 -13.30
C SER A 166 -14.92 8.99 -12.36
N LYS A 167 -15.15 9.98 -11.49
CA LYS A 167 -14.19 10.41 -10.48
C LYS A 167 -14.48 9.68 -9.17
N ASN A 168 -13.64 8.73 -8.82
CA ASN A 168 -13.70 8.05 -7.53
C ASN A 168 -12.66 8.61 -6.59
N GLU A 169 -13.03 8.76 -5.32
CA GLU A 169 -12.06 9.07 -4.29
C GLU A 169 -11.00 7.97 -4.26
N ARG A 170 -9.71 8.33 -4.29
CA ARG A 170 -8.62 7.36 -4.40
C ARG A 170 -8.55 6.41 -3.22
N LEU A 171 -8.89 6.89 -2.03
CA LEU A 171 -8.99 6.04 -0.85
C LEU A 171 -10.00 4.91 -1.09
N SER A 172 -11.19 5.24 -1.61
CA SER A 172 -12.21 4.26 -1.99
C SER A 172 -11.73 3.33 -3.11
N TYR A 173 -11.06 3.87 -4.13
CA TYR A 173 -10.49 3.06 -5.21
C TYR A 173 -9.49 2.00 -4.71
N ILE A 174 -8.70 2.34 -3.68
CA ILE A 174 -7.62 1.47 -3.18
C ILE A 174 -8.11 0.50 -2.10
N PHE A 175 -9.01 0.94 -1.22
CA PHE A 175 -9.33 0.22 0.02
C PHE A 175 -10.78 -0.26 0.13
N TYR A 176 -11.71 0.28 -0.66
CA TYR A 176 -13.10 -0.16 -0.58
C TYR A 176 -13.21 -1.61 -1.06
N ASN A 177 -13.79 -2.49 -0.22
CA ASN A 177 -13.89 -3.93 -0.47
C ASN A 177 -12.56 -4.61 -0.84
N THR A 178 -11.44 -4.05 -0.38
CA THR A 178 -10.11 -4.62 -0.63
C THR A 178 -9.76 -5.63 0.46
N PRO A 179 -9.34 -6.85 0.11
CA PRO A 179 -8.87 -7.82 1.08
C PRO A 179 -7.75 -7.26 1.96
N LEU A 180 -7.75 -7.64 3.24
CA LEU A 180 -6.76 -7.18 4.22
C LEU A 180 -5.32 -7.41 3.76
N ILE A 181 -5.03 -8.56 3.14
CA ILE A 181 -3.70 -8.84 2.59
C ILE A 181 -3.30 -7.82 1.51
N GLY A 182 -4.23 -7.43 0.64
CA GLY A 182 -3.98 -6.43 -0.40
C GLY A 182 -3.76 -5.04 0.19
N ALA A 183 -4.51 -4.66 1.23
CA ALA A 183 -4.31 -3.40 1.94
C ALA A 183 -2.95 -3.36 2.66
N ILE A 184 -2.54 -4.47 3.31
CA ILE A 184 -1.22 -4.62 3.94
C ILE A 184 -0.11 -4.48 2.88
N THR A 185 -0.24 -5.15 1.73
CA THR A 185 0.71 -5.04 0.63
C THR A 185 0.84 -3.61 0.14
N TYR A 186 -0.29 -2.91 -0.08
CA TYR A 186 -0.27 -1.52 -0.53
C TYR A 186 0.39 -0.58 0.49
N LEU A 187 0.09 -0.74 1.78
CA LEU A 187 0.69 0.06 2.85
C LEU A 187 2.21 -0.17 2.94
N LYS A 188 2.67 -1.42 2.83
CA LYS A 188 4.12 -1.73 2.77
C LYS A 188 4.78 -1.16 1.51
N LEU A 189 4.09 -1.19 0.38
CA LEU A 189 4.57 -0.53 -0.85
C LEU A 189 4.70 0.99 -0.65
N LEU A 190 3.76 1.64 0.05
CA LEU A 190 3.89 3.06 0.39
C LEU A 190 5.11 3.34 1.27
N LYS A 191 5.38 2.51 2.28
CA LYS A 191 6.62 2.62 3.09
C LYS A 191 7.87 2.54 2.22
N LYS A 192 7.94 1.51 1.37
CA LYS A 192 9.05 1.31 0.44
C LYS A 192 9.23 2.53 -0.47
N ASN A 193 8.16 3.04 -1.07
CA ASN A 193 8.21 4.20 -1.96
C ASN A 193 8.67 5.47 -1.22
N ALA A 194 8.23 5.68 0.03
CA ALA A 194 8.69 6.80 0.86
C ALA A 194 10.21 6.77 1.06
N LEU A 195 10.76 5.59 1.39
CA LEU A 195 12.21 5.36 1.47
C LEU A 195 12.90 5.60 0.12
N GLU A 196 12.33 5.14 -1.00
CA GLU A 196 12.89 5.39 -2.32
C GLU A 196 12.96 6.90 -2.65
N TYR A 197 11.97 7.68 -2.23
CA TYR A 197 11.99 9.12 -2.45
C TYR A 197 13.05 9.82 -1.61
N GLU A 198 13.16 9.45 -0.33
CA GLU A 198 14.21 9.92 0.55
C GLU A 198 15.59 9.58 -0.01
N PHE A 199 15.84 8.31 -0.33
CA PHE A 199 17.13 7.85 -0.84
C PHE A 199 17.54 8.62 -2.09
N GLN A 200 16.59 8.91 -2.98
CA GLN A 200 16.85 9.69 -4.18
C GLN A 200 17.28 11.14 -3.88
N ILE A 201 16.78 11.75 -2.80
CA ILE A 201 17.20 13.08 -2.34
C ILE A 201 18.59 12.98 -1.70
N VAL A 202 18.80 12.01 -0.82
CA VAL A 202 20.05 11.76 -0.10
C VAL A 202 21.20 11.49 -1.07
N ALA A 203 21.07 10.46 -1.91
CA ALA A 203 22.10 10.02 -2.86
C ALA A 203 22.50 11.13 -3.85
N LYS A 204 21.54 11.98 -4.26
CA LYS A 204 21.84 13.11 -5.13
C LYS A 204 22.70 14.16 -4.40
N LYS A 205 22.42 14.41 -3.12
CA LYS A 205 23.13 15.44 -2.37
C LYS A 205 24.53 14.99 -1.94
N THR A 206 24.68 13.72 -1.55
CA THR A 206 25.98 13.12 -1.22
C THR A 206 26.91 13.03 -2.43
N SER A 207 26.39 12.61 -3.59
CA SER A 207 27.18 12.56 -4.83
C SER A 207 27.72 13.93 -5.28
N CYS A 208 27.02 15.03 -5.00
CA CYS A 208 27.53 16.38 -5.28
C CYS A 208 28.66 16.81 -4.33
N GLN A 209 28.71 16.29 -3.10
CA GLN A 209 29.75 16.64 -2.13
C GLN A 209 31.06 15.90 -2.36
N HIS A 210 31.03 14.71 -2.99
CA HIS A 210 32.22 13.91 -3.30
C HIS A 210 32.97 14.39 -4.56
N GLN A 211 32.48 15.43 -5.22
CA GLN A 211 33.06 16.02 -6.44
C GLN A 211 33.77 17.37 -6.19
N LEU A 212 33.79 17.85 -4.94
CA LEU A 212 34.43 19.09 -4.50
C LEU A 212 35.64 18.77 -3.61
#